data_AF-A0A522C7F2-F1
#
_entry.id   AF-A0A522C7F2-F1
#
_cell.length_a   1.000
_cell.length_b   1.000
_cell.length_c   1.000
_cell.angle_alpha   90.00
_cell.angle_beta   90.00
_cell.angle_gamma   90.00
#
_symmetry.space_group_name_H-M   'P 1'
#
loop_
_entity.id
_entity.type
_entity.pdbx_description
1 polymer ?
#
loop_
_entity_poly.entity_id
_entity_poly.type
_entity_poly.pdbx_seq_one_letter_code
_entity_poly.pdbx_strand_id
1 'polypeptide(L)' 'DGDGEAEAVLVDATIIRCVLVPAVMILCGRANWWLPDWLSRALPHLEVEGRRRAEQPREPVEVHSAQPGTR' A
#
# COMPACT_ATOMS: atom_id res chain seq x y z
N ASP A 1 -15.14 36.32 -3.29
CA ASP A 1 -15.37 35.17 -4.17
C ASP A 1 -14.18 34.23 -4.06
N GLY A 2 -14.26 33.25 -3.15
CA GLY A 2 -13.14 32.39 -2.72
C GLY A 2 -13.37 30.91 -3.01
N ASP A 3 -14.35 30.58 -3.85
CA ASP A 3 -14.88 29.22 -3.97
C ASP A 3 -13.99 28.29 -4.82
N GLY A 4 -13.07 28.86 -5.62
CA GLY A 4 -12.21 28.09 -6.52
C GLY A 4 -11.16 27.22 -5.82
N GLU A 5 -10.73 27.59 -4.62
CA GLU A 5 -9.76 26.79 -3.85
C GLU A 5 -10.37 25.47 -3.36
N ALA A 6 -11.63 25.52 -2.89
CA ALA A 6 -12.35 24.33 -2.43
C ALA A 6 -12.65 23.36 -3.58
N GLU A 7 -13.00 23.89 -4.76
CA GLU A 7 -13.24 23.10 -5.97
C GLU A 7 -11.95 22.40 -6.45
N ALA A 8 -10.81 23.11 -6.44
CA ALA A 8 -9.52 22.53 -6.80
C ALA A 8 -9.12 21.38 -5.86
N VAL A 9 -9.30 21.55 -4.55
CA VAL A 9 -9.03 20.49 -3.56
C VAL A 9 -9.97 19.30 -3.73
N LEU A 10 -11.26 19.54 -4.01
CA LEU A 10 -12.24 18.47 -4.27
C LEU A 10 -11.82 17.64 -5.49
N VAL A 11 -11.40 18.29 -6.57
CA VAL A 11 -10.91 17.61 -7.79
C VAL A 11 -9.63 16.81 -7.51
N ASP A 12 -8.68 17.35 -6.75
CA ASP A 12 -7.46 16.62 -6.39
C ASP A 12 -7.72 15.40 -5.51
N ALA A 13 -8.58 15.57 -4.50
CA ALA A 13 -8.95 14.50 -3.59
C ALA A 13 -9.73 13.37 -4.28
N THR A 14 -10.49 13.67 -5.34
CA THR A 14 -11.37 12.70 -6.01
C THR A 14 -10.83 12.27 -7.37
N ILE A 15 -10.86 13.14 -8.37
CA ILE A 15 -10.50 12.80 -9.75
C ILE A 15 -9.03 12.43 -9.85
N ILE A 16 -8.15 13.26 -9.27
CA ILE A 16 -6.71 13.02 -9.37
C ILE A 16 -6.35 11.73 -8.63
N ARG A 17 -6.75 11.57 -7.37
CA ARG A 17 -6.41 10.37 -6.58
C ARG A 17 -7.08 9.08 -7.06
N CYS A 18 -8.36 9.11 -7.44
CA CYS A 18 -9.11 7.89 -7.77
C CYS A 18 -8.91 7.43 -9.22
N VAL A 19 -8.54 8.34 -10.13
CA VAL A 19 -8.46 8.02 -11.57
C VAL A 19 -7.09 8.34 -12.12
N LEU A 20 -6.63 9.58 -11.97
CA LEU A 20 -5.44 10.06 -12.68
C LEU A 20 -4.17 9.37 -12.15
N VAL A 21 -3.99 9.34 -10.83
CA VAL A 21 -2.87 8.66 -10.17
C VAL A 21 -2.81 7.18 -10.54
N PRO A 22 -3.86 6.35 -10.36
CA PRO A 22 -3.79 4.93 -10.72
C PRO A 22 -3.58 4.72 -12.23
N ALA A 23 -4.21 5.52 -13.09
CA ALA A 23 -4.00 5.43 -14.54
C ALA A 23 -2.54 5.72 -14.92
N VAL A 24 -1.95 6.76 -14.35
CA VAL A 24 -0.53 7.11 -14.57
C VAL A 24 0.40 6.05 -14.00
N MET A 25 0.12 5.52 -12.80
CA MET A 25 0.91 4.43 -12.21
C MET A 25 0.90 3.17 -13.09
N ILE A 26 -0.25 2.83 -13.67
CA ILE A 26 -0.39 1.71 -14.60
C ILE A 26 0.38 1.99 -15.90
N LEU A 27 0.23 3.21 -16.45
CA LEU A 27 0.90 3.62 -17.69
C LEU A 27 2.43 3.63 -17.54
N CYS A 28 2.94 4.19 -16.44
CA CYS A 28 4.36 4.23 -16.13
C CYS A 28 4.90 2.86 -15.70
N GLY A 29 4.07 1.99 -15.13
CA GLY A 29 4.39 0.60 -14.81
C GLY A 29 5.69 0.46 -14.01
N ARG A 30 6.69 -0.22 -14.57
CA ARG A 30 8.02 -0.43 -13.96
C ARG A 30 8.80 0.86 -13.70
N ALA A 31 8.56 1.92 -14.48
CA ALA A 31 9.25 3.19 -14.29
C ALA A 31 8.79 3.89 -13.00
N ASN A 32 7.55 3.65 -12.53
CA ASN A 32 7.05 4.17 -11.26
C ASN A 32 7.85 3.67 -10.04
N TRP A 33 8.55 2.54 -10.21
CA TRP A 33 9.33 1.87 -9.16
C TRP A 33 10.81 1.81 -9.49
N TRP A 34 11.28 2.65 -10.42
CA TRP A 34 12.69 2.72 -10.73
C TRP A 34 13.44 3.43 -9.61
N LEU A 35 14.43 2.73 -9.05
CA LEU A 35 15.38 3.29 -8.12
C LEU A 35 16.68 3.62 -8.87
N PRO A 36 17.11 4.89 -8.91
CA PRO A 36 18.38 5.22 -9.52
C PRO A 36 19.54 4.50 -8.83
N ASP A 37 20.53 4.03 -9.59
CA ASP A 37 21.68 3.29 -9.05
C ASP A 37 22.46 4.07 -7.97
N TRP A 38 22.51 5.40 -8.09
CA TRP A 38 23.14 6.25 -7.07
C TRP A 38 22.38 6.23 -5.74
N LEU A 39 21.05 6.19 -5.79
CA LEU A 39 20.20 6.16 -4.60
C LEU A 39 20.20 4.75 -3.99
N SER A 40 20.23 3.72 -4.84
CA SER A 40 20.42 2.33 -4.39
C SER A 40 21.74 2.12 -3.64
N ARG A 41 22.80 2.87 -3.96
CA ARG A 41 24.09 2.83 -3.24
C ARG A 41 24.07 3.64 -1.94
N ALA A 42 23.24 4.67 -1.85
CA ALA A 42 23.13 5.52 -0.67
C ALA A 42 22.16 4.95 0.39
N LEU A 43 21.20 4.12 -0.01
CA LEU A 43 20.20 3.55 0.89
C LEU A 43 20.82 2.46 1.80
N PRO A 44 20.55 2.50 3.12
CA PRO A 44 20.93 1.40 4.02
C PRO A 44 20.17 0.13 3.66
N HIS A 45 20.70 -1.04 4.06
CA HIS A 45 20.05 -2.33 3.80
C HIS A 45 18.71 -2.40 4.55
N LEU A 46 17.62 -2.11 3.85
CA LEU A 46 16.26 -2.23 4.36
C LEU A 46 15.76 -3.65 4.12
N GLU A 47 15.73 -4.47 5.16
CA GLU A 47 15.02 -5.75 5.12
C GLU A 47 13.51 -5.49 5.19
N VAL A 48 12.79 -5.82 4.11
CA VAL A 48 11.33 -5.75 4.11
C VAL A 48 10.79 -6.93 4.91
N GLU A 49 10.38 -6.67 6.16
CA GLU A 49 9.87 -7.65 7.14
C GLU A 49 8.71 -8.52 6.60
N GLY A 50 8.05 -8.10 5.53
CA GLY A 50 6.99 -8.85 4.85
C GLY A 50 7.43 -10.19 4.24
N ARG A 51 8.72 -10.39 3.90
CA ARG A 51 9.19 -11.68 3.35
C ARG A 51 9.13 -12.80 4.41
N ARG A 52 9.46 -12.52 5.68
CA ARG A 52 9.34 -13.51 6.75
C ARG A 52 7.91 -14.01 6.94
N ARG A 53 6.91 -13.15 6.73
CA ARG A 53 5.49 -13.52 6.89
C ARG A 53 4.97 -14.41 5.75
N ALA A 54 5.54 -14.29 4.55
CA ALA A 54 5.20 -15.14 3.41
C ALA A 54 5.80 -16.55 3.54
N GLU A 55 6.94 -16.66 4.23
CA GLU A 55 7.66 -17.93 4.45
C GLU A 55 7.20 -18.69 5.70
N GLN A 56 6.54 -18.02 6.66
CA GLN A 56 5.93 -18.70 7.80
C GLN A 56 4.83 -19.66 7.29
N PRO A 57 5.00 -20.99 7.49
CA PRO A 57 3.92 -21.94 7.24
C PRO A 57 2.70 -21.45 8.01
N ARG A 58 1.56 -21.27 7.32
CA ARG A 58 0.31 -20.90 8.00
C ARG A 58 0.01 -22.00 9.00
N GLU A 59 0.31 -21.76 10.28
CA GLU A 59 -0.18 -22.65 11.32
C GLU A 59 -1.70 -22.70 11.18
N PRO A 60 -2.30 -23.90 11.09
CA PRO A 60 -3.74 -24.03 11.09
C PRO A 60 -4.24 -23.28 12.32
N VAL A 61 -5.04 -22.23 12.10
CA VAL A 61 -5.71 -21.52 13.19
C VAL A 61 -6.57 -22.57 13.88
N GLU A 62 -6.11 -23.06 15.02
CA GLU A 62 -6.87 -23.96 15.86
C GLU A 62 -8.04 -23.12 16.39
N VAL A 63 -9.17 -23.22 15.67
CA VAL A 63 -10.41 -22.56 16.04
C VAL A 63 -10.75 -23.09 17.41
N HIS A 64 -10.49 -22.29 18.45
CA HIS A 64 -10.88 -22.61 19.80
C HIS A 64 -12.40 -22.71 19.80
N SER A 65 -12.89 -23.94 19.61
CA SER A 65 -14.29 -24.29 19.72
C SER A 65 -14.71 -23.91 21.12
N ALA A 66 -15.44 -22.81 21.24
CA ALA A 66 -16.01 -22.32 22.47
C ALA A 66 -16.63 -23.50 23.21
N GLN A 67 -16.09 -23.84 24.39
CA GLN A 67 -16.68 -24.86 25.24
C GLN A 67 -18.11 -24.40 25.58
N PRO A 68 -19.15 -25.16 25.21
CA PRO A 68 -20.49 -24.84 25.67
C PRO A 68 -20.50 -25.09 27.18
N GLY A 69 -20.79 -24.02 27.92
CA GLY A 69 -20.79 -24.03 29.38
C GLY A 69 -21.61 -25.18 29.93
N THR A 70 -20.96 -25.98 30.79
CA THR A 70 -21.64 -26.91 31.67
C THR A 70 -22.43 -26.11 32.70
N ARG A 71 -23.76 -26.07 32.54
CA ARG A 71 -24.67 -25.78 33.64
C ARG A 71 -25.85 -26.75 33.58
#